data_AF-A0A7R9C0F2-F1
#
_entry.id   AF-A0A7R9C0F2-F1
#
_cell.length_a   1.000
_cell.length_b   1.000
_cell.length_c   1.000
_cell.angle_alpha   90.00
_cell.angle_beta   90.00
_cell.angle_gamma   90.00
#
_symmetry.space_group_name_H-M   'P 1'
#
loop_
_entity.id
_entity.type
_entity.pdbx_description
1 polymer ?
#
loop_
_entity_poly.entity_id
_entity_poly.type
_entity_poly.pdbx_seq_one_letter_code
_entity_poly.pdbx_strand_id
1 'polypeptide(L)'
;NLHKQFVVPLQEESKEDVAEDVDDDAEPSTDPNAFPENERKMYEKLCRKAVGLSPKVAAKLYCRYFHNQNPFLRIGPVKMEEAYLKPRIVVFHEIMFDSEISVIKDLAVSRLRRATVQDYVTGDLKPAEYRISKSAWLKTEEHPLLRRFVNRIGQ
;
A
#
# COMPACT_ATOMS: atom_id res chain seq x y z
N ASN A 1 15.62 1.82 -27.48
CA ASN A 1 15.08 2.65 -26.37
C ASN A 1 15.35 1.93 -25.05
N LEU A 2 16.37 2.40 -24.31
CA LEU A 2 16.91 1.74 -23.12
C LEU A 2 15.83 1.57 -22.04
N HIS A 3 15.19 0.40 -21.98
CA HIS A 3 14.47 -0.03 -20.78
C HIS A 3 15.53 -0.40 -19.76
N LYS A 4 16.06 0.60 -19.04
CA LYS A 4 16.89 0.31 -17.88
C LYS A 4 15.98 -0.41 -16.88
N GLN A 5 16.25 -1.69 -16.66
CA GLN A 5 15.64 -2.47 -15.60
C GLN A 5 16.51 -2.33 -14.35
N PHE A 6 15.87 -2.26 -13.19
CA PHE A 6 16.55 -2.40 -11.91
C PHE A 6 16.09 -3.73 -11.30
N VAL A 7 16.95 -4.35 -10.51
CA VAL A 7 16.62 -5.57 -9.80
C VAL A 7 16.21 -5.18 -8.39
N VAL A 8 14.98 -5.50 -8.01
CA VAL A 8 14.59 -5.53 -6.59
C VAL A 8 15.20 -6.81 -6.02
N PRO A 9 16.04 -6.73 -4.97
CA PRO A 9 16.53 -7.93 -4.30
C PRO A 9 15.34 -8.76 -3.82
N LEU A 10 15.26 -10.01 -4.27
CA LEU A 10 14.30 -10.96 -3.69
C LEU A 10 14.76 -11.23 -2.26
N GLN A 11 13.92 -10.92 -1.28
CA GLN A 11 14.14 -11.44 0.06
C GLN A 11 13.94 -12.97 -0.01
N GLU A 12 15.00 -13.73 0.28
CA GLU A 12 14.90 -15.18 0.45
C GLU A 12 14.05 -15.46 1.70
N GLU A 13 12.83 -15.95 1.52
CA GLU A 13 11.98 -16.46 2.60
C GLU A 13 11.98 -17.99 2.51
N SER A 14 12.36 -18.64 3.61
CA SER A 14 12.34 -20.09 3.79
C SER A 14 10.90 -20.62 3.67
N LYS A 15 10.71 -21.63 2.81
CA LYS A 15 9.47 -22.41 2.77
C LYS A 15 9.45 -23.33 3.98
N GLU A 16 8.68 -22.97 5.00
CA GLU A 16 8.18 -23.95 5.95
C GLU A 16 6.83 -24.46 5.43
N ASP A 17 6.82 -25.71 4.98
CA ASP A 17 5.60 -26.45 4.64
C ASP A 17 4.89 -26.78 5.95
N VAL A 18 4.00 -25.89 6.41
CA VAL A 18 3.12 -26.17 7.54
C VAL A 18 1.84 -26.81 7.00
N ALA A 19 1.80 -28.14 7.08
CA ALA A 19 0.53 -28.87 7.09
C ALA A 19 -0.02 -28.77 8.51
N GLU A 20 -1.13 -28.05 8.70
CA GLU A 20 -1.88 -28.09 9.97
C GLU A 20 -3.38 -28.11 9.72
N ASP A 21 -4.01 -28.91 10.58
CA ASP A 21 -5.32 -29.52 10.49
C ASP A 21 -6.49 -28.53 10.52
N VAL A 22 -7.56 -28.92 9.84
CA VAL A 22 -8.82 -28.16 9.80
C VAL A 22 -9.68 -28.61 10.98
N ASP A 23 -9.63 -27.85 12.08
CA ASP A 23 -10.70 -27.90 13.08
C ASP A 23 -11.84 -26.98 12.63
N ASP A 24 -12.98 -27.62 12.33
CA ASP A 24 -14.14 -27.09 11.59
C ASP A 24 -15.29 -26.73 12.55
N ASP A 25 -15.01 -26.01 13.64
CA ASP A 25 -16.01 -25.67 14.66
C ASP A 25 -15.96 -24.18 15.05
N ALA A 26 -16.26 -23.30 14.08
CA ALA A 26 -16.53 -21.88 14.36
C ALA A 26 -18.00 -21.55 14.07
N GLU A 27 -18.73 -21.18 15.12
CA GLU A 27 -20.13 -20.73 15.08
C GLU A 27 -20.32 -19.54 14.11
N PRO A 28 -21.37 -19.55 13.27
CA PRO A 28 -21.59 -18.49 12.28
C PRO A 28 -21.98 -17.18 12.97
N SER A 29 -21.21 -16.12 12.71
CA SER A 29 -21.51 -14.77 13.20
C SER A 29 -22.82 -14.23 12.60
N THR A 30 -23.75 -13.79 13.45
CA THR A 30 -25.05 -13.21 13.05
C THR A 30 -24.99 -11.74 12.59
N ASP A 31 -23.79 -11.21 12.31
CA ASP A 31 -23.62 -9.85 11.80
C ASP A 31 -23.83 -9.85 10.28
N PRO A 32 -24.84 -9.13 9.73
CA PRO A 32 -25.05 -9.03 8.29
C PRO A 32 -23.89 -8.37 7.52
N ASN A 33 -22.90 -7.79 8.21
CA ASN A 33 -21.65 -7.27 7.65
C ASN A 33 -20.43 -8.16 7.93
N ALA A 34 -20.59 -9.33 8.55
CA ALA A 34 -19.48 -10.25 8.75
C ALA A 34 -19.02 -10.78 7.39
N PHE A 35 -17.72 -10.65 7.13
CA PHE A 35 -17.10 -11.34 6.00
C PHE A 35 -17.30 -12.85 6.20
N PRO A 36 -17.72 -13.59 5.15
CA PRO A 36 -17.70 -15.04 5.17
C PRO A 36 -16.38 -15.55 5.74
N GLU A 37 -16.42 -16.50 6.67
CA GLU A 37 -15.22 -16.93 7.42
C GLU A 37 -14.11 -17.43 6.48
N ASN A 38 -14.48 -17.97 5.32
CA ASN A 38 -13.56 -18.35 4.26
C ASN A 38 -12.80 -17.17 3.64
N GLU A 39 -13.44 -16.02 3.42
CA GLU A 39 -12.82 -14.80 2.90
C GLU A 39 -11.84 -14.23 3.91
N ARG A 40 -12.22 -14.23 5.20
CA ARG A 40 -11.32 -13.81 6.29
C ARG A 40 -10.09 -14.70 6.37
N LYS A 41 -10.26 -16.03 6.38
CA LYS A 41 -9.14 -16.99 6.39
C LYS A 41 -8.22 -16.78 5.18
N MET A 42 -8.79 -16.52 3.99
CA MET A 42 -8.01 -16.24 2.79
C MET A 42 -7.24 -14.92 2.89
N TYR A 43 -7.89 -13.86 3.39
CA TYR A 43 -7.25 -12.57 3.63
C TYR A 43 -6.07 -12.68 4.60
N GLU A 44 -6.24 -13.39 5.72
CA GLU A 44 -5.18 -13.62 6.70
C GLU A 44 -4.00 -14.39 6.12
N LYS A 45 -4.25 -15.40 5.26
CA LYS A 45 -3.19 -16.10 4.50
C LYS A 45 -2.41 -15.16 3.58
N LEU A 46 -3.11 -14.24 2.89
CA LEU A 46 -2.46 -13.23 2.04
C LEU A 46 -1.59 -12.26 2.86
N CYS A 47 -2.06 -11.82 4.05
CA CYS A 47 -1.28 -10.95 4.93
C CYS A 47 0.03 -11.59 5.41
N ARG A 48 0.04 -12.92 5.59
CA ARG A 48 1.23 -13.71 5.94
C ARG A 48 2.03 -14.15 4.71
N LYS A 49 1.65 -13.69 3.51
CA LYS A 49 2.22 -14.11 2.21
C LYS A 49 2.21 -15.63 1.97
N ALA A 50 1.34 -16.38 2.65
CA ALA A 50 1.23 -17.83 2.49
C ALA A 50 0.68 -18.24 1.10
N VAL A 51 0.08 -17.29 0.38
CA VAL A 51 -0.42 -17.47 -0.99
C VAL A 51 0.30 -16.48 -1.90
N GLY A 52 1.03 -17.01 -2.89
CA GLY A 52 1.75 -16.22 -3.89
C GLY A 52 1.03 -16.11 -5.23
N LEU A 53 1.57 -15.27 -6.12
CA LEU A 53 1.13 -15.20 -7.51
C LEU A 53 1.47 -16.48 -8.26
N SER A 54 0.62 -16.87 -9.21
CA SER A 54 0.96 -17.98 -10.10
C SER A 54 2.22 -17.67 -10.92
N PRO A 55 3.07 -18.67 -11.23
CA PRO A 55 4.30 -18.44 -12.01
C PRO A 55 4.05 -17.75 -13.35
N LYS A 56 2.91 -18.05 -14.00
CA LYS A 56 2.49 -17.44 -15.27
C LYS A 56 2.21 -15.93 -15.15
N VAL A 57 1.70 -15.49 -14.00
CA VAL A 57 1.48 -14.06 -13.72
C VAL A 57 2.80 -13.41 -13.32
N ALA A 58 3.54 -14.02 -12.39
CA ALA A 58 4.82 -13.51 -11.92
C ALA A 58 5.83 -13.29 -13.06
N ALA A 59 5.91 -14.21 -14.03
CA ALA A 59 6.81 -14.10 -15.18
C ALA A 59 6.54 -12.91 -16.11
N LYS A 60 5.37 -12.26 -15.99
CA LYS A 60 5.02 -11.07 -16.77
C LYS A 60 5.31 -9.76 -16.03
N LEU A 61 5.66 -9.83 -14.75
CA LEU A 61 5.95 -8.66 -13.92
C LEU A 61 7.41 -8.26 -14.10
N TYR A 62 7.67 -6.96 -14.11
CA TYR A 62 9.03 -6.43 -14.24
C TYR A 62 9.19 -5.08 -13.56
N CYS A 63 10.44 -4.78 -13.22
CA CYS A 63 10.87 -3.53 -12.63
C CYS A 63 11.43 -2.60 -13.71
N ARG A 64 11.04 -1.32 -13.69
CA ARG A 64 11.52 -0.31 -14.65
C ARG A 64 11.66 1.07 -14.04
N TYR A 65 12.62 1.83 -14.58
CA TYR A 65 12.71 3.26 -14.30
C TYR A 65 11.54 4.01 -14.95
N PHE A 66 10.79 4.75 -14.14
CA PHE A 66 9.61 5.50 -14.53
C PHE A 66 9.87 7.00 -14.39
N HIS A 67 9.50 7.76 -15.42
CA HIS A 67 9.72 9.21 -15.45
C HIS A 67 8.48 10.02 -15.85
N ASN A 68 7.38 9.38 -16.25
CA ASN A 68 6.13 10.01 -16.72
C ASN A 68 6.27 11.27 -17.60
N GLN A 69 7.25 11.31 -18.51
CA GLN A 69 7.59 12.51 -19.30
C GLN A 69 7.92 13.78 -18.47
N ASN A 70 8.04 13.68 -17.15
CA ASN A 70 8.44 14.76 -16.27
C ASN A 70 9.94 15.07 -16.47
N PRO A 71 10.33 16.31 -16.84
CA PRO A 71 11.72 16.66 -17.09
C PRO A 71 12.67 16.35 -15.92
N PHE A 72 12.22 16.53 -14.68
CA PHE A 72 13.01 16.21 -13.49
C PHE A 72 13.26 14.72 -13.35
N LEU A 73 12.23 13.89 -13.59
CA LEU A 73 12.35 12.44 -13.51
C LEU A 73 13.08 11.84 -14.73
N ARG A 74 13.32 12.59 -15.80
CA ARG A 74 14.24 12.15 -16.87
C ARG A 74 15.70 12.14 -16.40
N ILE A 75 16.06 13.02 -15.47
CA ILE A 75 17.40 13.10 -14.87
C ILE A 75 17.51 12.05 -13.75
N GLY A 76 16.51 11.98 -12.87
CA GLY A 76 16.44 11.01 -11.77
C GLY A 76 15.13 10.20 -11.82
N PRO A 77 15.05 9.12 -12.60
CA PRO A 77 13.82 8.35 -12.73
C PRO A 77 13.51 7.55 -11.47
N VAL A 78 12.21 7.39 -11.20
CA VAL A 78 11.70 6.62 -10.04
C VAL A 78 11.78 5.14 -10.34
N LYS A 79 12.16 4.35 -9.33
CA LYS A 79 12.13 2.89 -9.38
C LYS A 79 10.67 2.43 -9.26
N MET A 80 10.11 1.84 -10.32
CA MET A 80 8.74 1.31 -10.32
C MET A 80 8.75 -0.22 -10.52
N GLU A 81 8.07 -0.93 -9.65
CA GLU A 81 7.81 -2.37 -9.70
C GLU A 81 6.34 -2.62 -10.07
N GLU A 82 6.08 -3.53 -11.01
CA GLU A 82 4.72 -3.99 -11.30
C GLU A 82 4.39 -5.18 -10.39
N ALA A 83 3.49 -4.97 -9.42
CA ALA A 83 3.08 -5.99 -8.45
C ALA A 83 1.90 -6.84 -8.93
N TYR A 84 1.04 -6.29 -9.80
CA TYR A 84 -0.07 -7.03 -10.40
C TYR A 84 -0.54 -6.37 -11.71
N LEU A 85 -1.11 -7.16 -12.62
CA LEU A 85 -1.51 -6.68 -13.95
C LEU A 85 -2.97 -6.23 -14.05
N LYS A 86 -3.90 -6.90 -13.34
CA LYS A 86 -5.34 -6.62 -13.47
C LYS A 86 -6.12 -6.93 -12.17
N PRO A 87 -6.44 -5.94 -11.33
CA PRO A 87 -6.16 -4.51 -11.52
C PRO A 87 -4.65 -4.22 -11.51
N ARG A 88 -4.23 -3.17 -12.21
CA ARG A 88 -2.81 -2.81 -12.28
C ARG A 88 -2.37 -2.27 -10.92
N ILE A 89 -1.42 -2.95 -10.27
CA ILE A 89 -0.83 -2.53 -9.00
C ILE A 89 0.66 -2.28 -9.25
N VAL A 90 1.14 -1.10 -8.83
CA VAL A 90 2.54 -0.70 -8.94
C VAL A 90 3.07 -0.24 -7.59
N VAL A 91 4.33 -0.55 -7.33
CA VAL A 91 5.07 -0.11 -6.13
C VAL A 91 6.17 0.85 -6.59
N PHE A 92 6.19 2.04 -6.02
CA PHE A 92 7.28 3.00 -6.23
C PHE A 92 8.26 2.90 -5.07
N HIS A 93 9.53 2.64 -5.39
CA HIS A 93 10.59 2.51 -4.42
C HIS A 93 11.35 3.83 -4.27
N GLU A 94 11.74 4.15 -3.03
CA GLU A 94 12.57 5.32 -2.70
C GLU A 94 12.04 6.65 -3.24
N ILE A 95 10.71 6.82 -3.27
CA ILE A 95 10.07 8.05 -3.80
C ILE A 95 10.29 9.28 -2.91
N MET A 96 10.72 9.07 -1.67
CA MET A 96 10.94 10.09 -0.65
C MET A 96 12.21 9.75 0.13
N PHE A 97 13.02 10.77 0.44
CA PHE A 97 14.20 10.59 1.29
C PHE A 97 13.82 10.48 2.77
N ASP A 98 14.61 9.78 3.57
CA ASP A 98 14.36 9.65 5.02
C ASP A 98 14.28 11.00 5.74
N SER A 99 15.09 11.98 5.31
CA SER A 99 15.03 13.35 5.82
C SER A 99 13.69 14.04 5.49
N GLU A 100 13.12 13.75 4.32
CA GLU A 100 11.81 14.28 3.94
C GLU A 100 10.68 13.63 4.74
N ILE A 101 10.78 12.31 4.98
CA ILE A 101 9.84 11.54 5.80
C ILE A 101 9.79 12.12 7.22
N SER A 102 10.94 12.40 7.82
CA SER A 102 11.04 12.95 9.18
C SER A 102 10.33 14.31 9.28
N VAL A 103 10.57 15.23 8.34
CA VAL A 103 9.89 16.53 8.33
C VAL A 103 8.36 16.38 8.21
N ILE A 104 7.88 15.47 7.35
CA ILE A 104 6.44 15.23 7.21
C ILE A 104 5.84 14.66 8.49
N LYS A 105 6.55 13.74 9.17
CA LYS A 105 6.13 13.21 10.47
C LYS A 105 6.03 14.33 11.51
N ASP A 106 7.05 15.18 11.61
CA ASP A 106 7.07 16.28 12.58
C ASP A 106 5.90 17.26 12.36
N LEU A 107 5.58 17.57 11.11
CA LEU A 107 4.43 18.41 10.75
C LEU A 107 3.08 17.73 11.07
N ALA A 108 3.01 16.40 10.98
CA ALA A 108 1.76 15.64 11.11
C ALA A 108 1.44 15.25 12.57
N VAL A 109 2.43 14.89 13.38
CA VAL A 109 2.24 14.23 14.69
C VAL A 109 1.31 15.02 15.62
N SER A 110 1.46 16.36 15.68
CA SER A 110 0.63 17.22 16.53
C SER A 110 -0.84 17.33 16.09
N ARG A 111 -1.14 16.95 14.85
CA ARG A 111 -2.45 17.11 14.19
C ARG A 111 -3.19 15.80 13.98
N LEU A 112 -2.59 14.66 14.32
CA LEU A 112 -3.20 13.34 14.13
C LEU A 112 -4.51 13.24 14.94
N ARG A 113 -5.63 13.04 14.23
CA ARG A 113 -6.94 12.78 14.80
C ARG A 113 -7.43 11.41 14.37
N ARG A 114 -8.31 10.78 15.17
CA ARG A 114 -8.92 9.49 14.82
C ARG A 114 -9.65 9.64 13.49
N ALA A 115 -9.36 8.75 12.54
CA ALA A 115 -10.00 8.80 11.24
C ALA A 115 -11.51 8.54 11.38
N THR A 116 -12.31 9.40 10.77
CA THR A 116 -13.78 9.27 10.73
C THR A 116 -14.23 8.78 9.36
N VAL A 117 -15.40 8.15 9.33
CA VAL A 117 -16.14 7.80 8.12
C VAL A 117 -17.45 8.57 8.11
N GLN A 118 -17.99 8.81 6.91
CA GLN A 118 -19.32 9.39 6.78
C GLN A 118 -20.36 8.27 6.91
N ASP A 119 -21.30 8.44 7.84
CA ASP A 119 -22.47 7.57 8.00
C ASP A 119 -23.36 7.69 6.76
N TYR A 120 -23.69 6.57 6.12
CA TYR A 120 -24.47 6.58 4.87
C TYR A 120 -25.95 6.94 5.07
N VAL A 121 -26.47 6.77 6.29
CA VAL A 121 -27.86 7.08 6.64
C VAL A 121 -27.96 8.51 7.14
N THR A 122 -27.13 8.87 8.13
CA THR A 122 -27.25 10.18 8.80
C THR A 122 -26.39 11.26 8.16
N GLY A 123 -25.38 10.89 7.37
CA GLY A 123 -24.41 11.83 6.76
C GLY A 123 -23.37 12.36 7.75
N ASP A 124 -23.46 11.99 9.03
CA ASP A 124 -22.56 12.45 10.09
C ASP A 124 -21.19 11.78 10.02
N LEU A 125 -20.17 12.48 10.51
CA LEU A 125 -18.84 11.91 10.67
C LEU A 125 -18.75 11.13 11.97
N LYS A 126 -18.58 9.80 11.87
CA LYS A 126 -18.42 8.91 13.03
C LYS A 126 -17.09 8.15 12.94
N PRO A 127 -16.41 7.87 14.06
CA PRO A 127 -15.28 6.97 14.06
C PRO A 127 -15.71 5.55 13.65
N ALA A 128 -14.99 4.93 12.72
CA ALA A 128 -15.22 3.52 12.40
C ALA A 128 -14.56 2.63 13.48
N GLU A 129 -15.30 1.69 14.06
CA GLU A 129 -14.77 0.80 15.10
C GLU A 129 -13.74 -0.19 14.55
N TYR A 130 -13.91 -0.62 13.29
CA TYR A 130 -12.97 -1.49 12.59
C TYR A 130 -11.68 -0.78 12.10
N ARG A 131 -11.52 0.53 12.36
CA ARG A 131 -10.31 1.30 12.01
C ARG A 131 -9.61 1.85 13.25
N ILE A 132 -8.33 1.52 13.39
CA ILE A 132 -7.45 2.03 14.47
C ILE A 132 -6.54 3.19 14.01
N SER A 133 -6.70 3.68 12.78
CA SER A 133 -5.83 4.69 12.20
C SER A 133 -6.12 6.10 12.70
N LYS A 134 -5.06 6.93 12.71
CA LYS A 134 -5.15 8.39 12.88
C LYS A 134 -4.61 9.06 11.63
N SER A 135 -5.22 10.18 11.23
CA SER A 135 -4.84 10.93 10.04
C SER A 135 -4.67 12.41 10.34
N ALA A 136 -3.83 13.06 9.53
CA ALA A 136 -3.64 14.50 9.50
C ALA A 136 -3.56 14.94 8.04
N TRP A 137 -4.12 16.12 7.74
CA TRP A 137 -4.06 16.73 6.42
C TRP A 137 -3.03 17.85 6.45
N LEU A 138 -2.00 17.76 5.60
CA LEU A 138 -1.00 18.81 5.44
C LEU A 138 -1.23 19.52 4.10
N LYS A 139 -1.34 20.84 4.10
CA LYS A 139 -1.50 21.62 2.87
C LYS A 139 -0.14 21.92 2.23
N THR A 140 -0.14 22.02 0.91
CA THR A 140 1.07 22.21 0.09
C THR A 140 1.85 23.48 0.45
N GLU A 141 1.14 24.52 0.91
CA GLU A 141 1.68 25.84 1.23
C GLU A 141 2.36 25.88 2.61
N GLU A 142 2.13 24.88 3.47
CA GLU A 142 2.62 24.86 4.85
C GLU A 142 4.14 24.65 4.92
N HIS A 143 4.73 23.98 3.94
CA HIS A 143 6.17 23.74 3.91
C HIS A 143 6.70 23.52 2.48
N PRO A 144 7.83 24.12 2.09
CA PRO A 144 8.38 23.99 0.72
C PRO A 144 8.61 22.54 0.27
N LEU A 145 8.95 21.64 1.22
CA LEU A 145 9.09 20.20 0.96
C LEU A 145 7.78 19.59 0.45
N LEU A 146 6.63 19.91 1.05
CA LEU A 146 5.34 19.35 0.66
C LEU A 146 5.04 19.69 -0.80
N ARG A 147 5.29 20.94 -1.20
CA ARG A 147 5.20 21.37 -2.61
C ARG A 147 6.13 20.62 -3.53
N ARG A 148 7.40 20.43 -3.16
CA ARG A 148 8.34 19.64 -3.96
C ARG A 148 7.89 18.19 -4.11
N PHE A 149 7.40 17.58 -3.03
CA PHE A 149 6.92 16.21 -3.04
C PHE A 149 5.66 16.04 -3.89
N VAL A 150 4.66 16.91 -3.73
CA VAL A 150 3.45 16.91 -4.56
C VAL A 150 3.82 17.08 -6.04
N ASN A 151 4.75 17.97 -6.39
CA ASN A 151 5.21 18.13 -7.77
C ASN A 151 5.97 16.90 -8.31
N ARG A 152 6.57 16.08 -7.43
CA ARG A 152 7.25 14.83 -7.80
C ARG A 152 6.25 13.73 -8.17
N ILE A 153 5.12 13.66 -7.48
CA ILE A 153 4.14 12.56 -7.61
C ILE A 153 2.86 12.91 -8.39
N GLY A 154 2.49 14.19 -8.44
CA GLY A 154 1.18 14.67 -8.88
C GLY A 154 1.08 15.02 -10.37
N GLN A 155 1.92 14.43 -11.23
CA GLN A 155 1.91 14.64 -12.68
C GLN A 155 1.63 13.35 -13.43
#